data_AF-A0A965AH84-F1
#
_entry.id   AF-A0A965AH84-F1
#
_cell.length_a   1.000
_cell.length_b   1.000
_cell.length_c   1.000
_cell.angle_alpha   90.00
_cell.angle_beta   90.00
_cell.angle_gamma   90.00
#
_symmetry.space_group_name_H-M   'P 1'
#
loop_
_entity.id
_entity.type
_entity.pdbx_description
1 polymer ?
#
loop_
_entity_poly.entity_id
_entity_poly.type
_entity_poly.pdbx_seq_one_letter_code
_entity_poly.pdbx_strand_id
1 'polypeptide(L)'
;MQVSNPSRQIKEAPMDLPPVEPIKVNIPAIVQRAQPTTLRDYYQEQKTLDTVAACLVLEAGGEGTTGMQAINEVLNNRARYFYGNNALSSKAKVATAPKQFSCFNNGVDTAIAAAKKHPKWQEAVSIVKNVPTNYTNGARFYYANKGRNAIRPPKWTKEFLRRGAKTVQIGNHLFYYGFKGI
;
A
#
# COMPACT_ATOMS: atom_id res chain seq x y z
N MET A 1 63.81 14.60 -19.05
CA MET A 1 62.64 13.70 -19.13
C MET A 1 62.52 12.93 -17.82
N GLN A 2 61.55 13.26 -16.98
CA GLN A 2 60.52 12.33 -16.52
C GLN A 2 59.55 13.10 -15.62
N VAL A 3 58.29 12.93 -15.98
CA VAL A 3 57.10 13.67 -15.54
C VAL A 3 56.64 13.16 -14.18
N SER A 4 56.48 14.08 -13.22
CA SER A 4 55.76 13.84 -11.99
C SER A 4 54.25 13.84 -12.27
N ASN A 5 53.56 12.82 -11.78
CA ASN A 5 52.11 12.67 -11.83
C ASN A 5 51.51 13.20 -10.51
N PRO A 6 50.67 14.25 -10.52
CA PRO A 6 49.89 14.60 -9.33
C PRO A 6 48.48 14.01 -9.43
N SER A 7 48.21 13.05 -8.55
CA SER A 7 46.87 12.56 -8.23
C SER A 7 45.94 13.74 -7.91
N ARG A 8 44.93 13.94 -8.74
CA ARG A 8 43.89 14.96 -8.55
C ARG A 8 42.91 14.48 -7.48
N GLN A 9 43.11 14.92 -6.23
CA GLN A 9 42.07 14.83 -5.21
C GLN A 9 40.90 15.74 -5.63
N ILE A 10 39.77 15.13 -5.99
CA ILE A 10 38.51 15.84 -6.17
C ILE A 10 37.99 16.11 -4.74
N LYS A 11 38.10 17.35 -4.27
CA LYS A 11 37.38 17.79 -3.08
C LYS A 11 35.90 17.89 -3.47
N GLU A 12 35.07 17.00 -2.95
CA GLU A 12 33.63 17.20 -2.97
C GLU A 12 33.33 18.45 -2.14
N ALA A 13 32.91 19.52 -2.82
CA ALA A 13 32.31 20.66 -2.15
C ALA A 13 30.98 20.19 -1.55
N PRO A 14 30.67 20.50 -0.29
CA PRO A 14 29.31 20.29 0.21
C PRO A 14 28.38 21.14 -0.66
N MET A 15 27.43 20.49 -1.34
CA MET A 15 26.30 21.21 -1.92
C MET A 15 25.54 21.84 -0.75
N ASP A 16 25.80 23.13 -0.50
CA ASP A 16 24.93 23.97 0.30
C ASP A 16 23.59 24.04 -0.44
N LEU A 17 22.67 23.15 -0.05
CA LEU A 17 21.30 23.22 -0.50
C LEU A 17 20.70 24.49 0.10
N PRO A 18 19.99 25.30 -0.71
CA PRO A 18 19.39 26.52 -0.21
C PRO A 18 18.43 26.20 0.95
N PRO A 19 18.35 27.06 1.98
CA PRO A 19 17.42 26.88 3.08
C PRO A 19 15.99 26.81 2.53
N VAL A 20 15.28 25.72 2.84
CA VAL A 20 13.86 25.58 2.50
C VAL A 20 13.07 26.49 3.44
N GLU A 21 12.53 27.58 2.91
CA GLU A 21 11.64 28.45 3.67
C GLU A 21 10.40 27.68 4.15
N PRO A 22 9.90 27.92 5.37
CA PRO A 22 8.69 27.29 5.85
C PRO A 22 7.51 27.69 4.96
N ILE A 23 6.87 26.69 4.36
CA ILE A 23 5.67 26.88 3.52
C ILE A 23 4.57 27.49 4.40
N LYS A 24 4.31 28.79 4.23
CA LYS A 24 3.18 29.49 4.86
C LYS A 24 1.88 29.14 4.12
N VAL A 25 1.33 27.96 4.39
CA VAL A 25 -0.01 27.60 3.92
C VAL A 25 -1.07 28.18 4.86
N ASN A 26 -1.84 29.15 4.37
CA ASN A 26 -3.02 29.68 5.07
C ASN A 26 -4.20 28.70 4.88
N ILE A 27 -4.32 27.71 5.76
CA ILE A 27 -5.40 26.71 5.72
C ILE A 27 -6.49 27.11 6.73
N PRO A 28 -7.75 27.30 6.30
CA PRO A 28 -8.87 27.53 7.23
C PRO A 28 -9.01 26.36 8.22
N ALA A 29 -9.38 26.68 9.46
CA ALA A 29 -9.26 25.85 10.66
C ALA A 29 -10.23 24.64 10.75
N ILE A 30 -10.48 23.93 9.66
CA ILE A 30 -11.39 22.77 9.63
C ILE A 30 -10.62 21.58 9.04
N VAL A 31 -10.13 20.73 9.94
CA VAL A 31 -9.34 19.49 9.72
C VAL A 31 -7.86 19.72 9.38
N GLN A 32 -7.09 20.26 10.33
CA GLN A 32 -5.63 20.18 10.27
C GLN A 32 -5.19 18.74 10.59
N ARG A 33 -4.88 17.92 9.57
CA ARG A 33 -3.89 16.85 9.77
C ARG A 33 -2.56 17.53 10.08
N ALA A 34 -1.85 17.05 11.11
CA ALA A 34 -0.52 17.55 11.44
C ALA A 34 0.37 17.48 10.18
N GLN A 35 0.91 18.62 9.75
CA GLN A 35 1.81 18.67 8.61
C GLN A 35 3.15 17.99 9.00
N PRO A 36 3.84 17.32 8.06
CA PRO A 36 5.15 16.73 8.35
C PRO A 36 6.12 17.84 8.77
N THR A 37 6.77 17.66 9.92
CA THR A 37 7.67 18.66 10.51
C THR A 37 9.08 18.59 9.92
N THR A 38 9.40 17.52 9.18
CA THR A 38 10.68 17.36 8.48
C THR A 38 10.52 16.81 7.06
N LEU A 39 11.51 17.06 6.20
CA LEU A 39 11.58 16.45 4.86
C LEU A 39 11.57 14.92 4.92
N ARG A 40 12.22 14.34 5.94
CA ARG A 40 12.25 12.90 6.15
C ARG A 40 10.84 12.34 6.40
N ASP A 41 10.06 13.02 7.21
CA ASP A 41 8.69 12.61 7.53
C ASP A 41 7.79 12.70 6.30
N TYR A 42 7.94 13.76 5.50
CA TYR A 42 7.24 13.90 4.23
C TYR A 42 7.55 12.73 3.28
N TYR A 43 8.83 12.41 3.06
CA TYR A 43 9.21 11.30 2.19
C TYR A 43 8.74 9.95 2.72
N GLN A 44 8.76 9.76 4.04
CA GLN A 44 8.29 8.53 4.67
C GLN A 44 6.77 8.38 4.54
N GLU A 45 6.00 9.46 4.74
CA GLU A 45 4.55 9.47 4.54
C GLU A 45 4.20 9.15 3.09
N GLN A 46 4.89 9.80 2.14
CA GLN A 46 4.70 9.55 0.72
C GLN A 46 5.07 8.11 0.33
N LYS A 47 6.18 7.56 0.84
CA LYS A 47 6.55 6.16 0.62
C LYS A 47 5.50 5.20 1.19
N THR A 48 4.91 5.54 2.34
CA THR A 48 3.85 4.75 2.96
C THR A 48 2.57 4.76 2.12
N LEU A 49 2.18 5.93 1.59
CA LEU A 49 1.08 6.07 0.64
C LEU A 49 1.32 5.24 -0.61
N ASP A 50 2.51 5.40 -1.21
CA ASP A 50 2.91 4.71 -2.43
C ASP A 50 2.92 3.20 -2.24
N THR A 51 3.35 2.71 -1.07
CA THR A 51 3.34 1.27 -0.73
C THR A 51 1.92 0.71 -0.75
N VAL A 52 0.97 1.40 -0.12
CA VAL A 52 -0.44 0.95 -0.08
C VAL A 52 -1.05 1.03 -1.48
N ALA A 53 -0.81 2.12 -2.23
CA ALA A 53 -1.30 2.25 -3.59
C ALA A 53 -0.72 1.18 -4.53
N ALA A 54 0.57 0.85 -4.39
CA ALA A 54 1.21 -0.22 -5.14
C ALA A 54 0.58 -1.58 -4.87
N CYS A 55 0.24 -1.87 -3.61
CA CYS A 55 -0.51 -3.06 -3.25
C CYS A 55 -1.85 -3.13 -4.01
N LEU A 56 -2.64 -2.05 -4.01
CA LEU A 56 -3.92 -2.03 -4.73
C LEU A 56 -3.78 -2.31 -6.22
N VAL A 57 -2.81 -1.65 -6.87
CA VAL A 57 -2.57 -1.79 -8.31
C VAL A 57 -2.10 -3.19 -8.66
N LEU A 58 -1.13 -3.73 -7.93
CA LEU A 58 -0.53 -5.02 -8.26
C LEU A 58 -1.43 -6.20 -7.91
N GLU A 59 -2.33 -6.03 -6.94
CA GLU A 59 -3.33 -7.05 -6.60
C GLU A 59 -4.58 -6.97 -7.49
N ALA A 60 -5.08 -5.77 -7.79
CA ALA A 60 -6.41 -5.61 -8.38
C ALA A 60 -6.51 -4.52 -9.45
N GLY A 61 -5.40 -4.03 -9.99
CA GLY A 61 -5.39 -3.02 -11.05
C GLY A 61 -6.13 -3.46 -12.32
N GLY A 62 -6.13 -4.76 -12.63
CA GLY A 62 -6.89 -5.36 -13.73
C GLY A 62 -8.38 -5.58 -13.44
N GLU A 63 -8.79 -5.48 -12.17
CA GLU A 63 -10.18 -5.71 -11.73
C GLU A 63 -11.00 -4.41 -11.66
N GLY A 64 -10.39 -3.28 -12.01
CA GLY A 64 -11.00 -1.95 -11.98
C GLY A 64 -11.12 -1.35 -10.58
N THR A 65 -11.89 -0.25 -10.49
CA THR A 65 -12.05 0.58 -9.29
C THR A 65 -12.53 -0.22 -8.09
N THR A 66 -13.60 -1.00 -8.27
CA THR A 66 -14.21 -1.79 -7.19
C THR A 66 -13.25 -2.87 -6.66
N GLY A 67 -12.45 -3.48 -7.54
CA GLY A 67 -11.43 -4.45 -7.13
C GLY A 67 -10.35 -3.80 -6.24
N MET A 68 -9.81 -2.66 -6.67
CA MET A 68 -8.84 -1.91 -5.85
C MET A 68 -9.44 -1.42 -4.53
N GLN A 69 -10.70 -0.97 -4.53
CA GLN A 69 -11.42 -0.61 -3.31
C GLN A 69 -11.56 -1.81 -2.36
N ALA A 70 -11.89 -2.99 -2.88
CA ALA A 70 -11.98 -4.21 -2.09
C ALA A 70 -10.65 -4.61 -1.43
N ILE A 71 -9.52 -4.46 -2.11
CA ILE A 71 -8.19 -4.69 -1.50
C ILE A 71 -7.89 -3.62 -0.43
N ASN A 72 -8.26 -2.36 -0.66
CA ASN A 72 -8.11 -1.31 0.36
C ASN A 72 -8.93 -1.63 1.60
N GLU A 73 -10.15 -2.15 1.46
CA GLU A 73 -10.96 -2.62 2.57
C GLU A 73 -10.28 -3.74 3.36
N VAL A 74 -9.73 -4.75 2.69
CA VAL A 74 -8.96 -5.83 3.35
C VAL A 74 -7.79 -5.25 4.15
N LEU A 75 -7.04 -4.31 3.59
CA LEU A 75 -5.94 -3.64 4.31
C LEU A 75 -6.44 -2.87 5.53
N ASN A 76 -7.55 -2.14 5.42
CA ASN A 76 -8.16 -1.44 6.56
C ASN A 76 -8.61 -2.43 7.65
N ASN A 77 -9.27 -3.51 7.27
CA ASN A 77 -9.80 -4.52 8.20
C ASN A 77 -8.66 -5.28 8.90
N ARG A 78 -7.61 -5.64 8.16
CA ARG A 78 -6.40 -6.25 8.73
C ARG A 78 -5.65 -5.27 9.64
N ALA A 79 -5.51 -4.00 9.25
CA ALA A 79 -4.86 -3.00 10.08
C ALA A 79 -5.58 -2.84 11.42
N ARG A 80 -6.92 -2.73 11.39
CA ARG A 80 -7.75 -2.67 12.60
C ARG A 80 -7.57 -3.90 13.46
N TYR A 81 -7.57 -5.08 12.85
CA TYR A 81 -7.43 -6.35 13.55
C TYR A 81 -6.05 -6.52 14.22
N PHE A 82 -4.96 -6.21 13.51
CA PHE A 82 -3.59 -6.44 14.01
C PHE A 82 -3.05 -5.30 14.89
N TYR A 83 -3.48 -4.06 14.64
CA TYR A 83 -2.90 -2.87 15.27
C TYR A 83 -3.92 -1.98 16.01
N GLY A 84 -5.20 -2.36 16.03
CA GLY A 84 -6.27 -1.59 16.68
C GLY A 84 -6.65 -0.28 15.97
N ASN A 85 -6.10 -0.01 14.78
CA ASN A 85 -6.34 1.21 14.01
C ASN A 85 -6.24 0.97 12.49
N ASN A 86 -6.70 1.89 11.67
CA ASN A 86 -6.57 1.84 10.21
C ASN A 86 -5.65 2.93 9.63
N ALA A 87 -4.66 3.38 10.43
CA ALA A 87 -3.70 4.38 9.98
C ALA A 87 -2.93 3.90 8.74
N LEU A 88 -2.49 4.85 7.92
CA LEU A 88 -1.78 4.54 6.67
C LEU A 88 -0.52 3.69 6.90
N SER A 89 0.22 3.97 7.98
CA SER A 89 1.39 3.19 8.40
C SER A 89 1.03 1.75 8.77
N SER A 90 -0.09 1.52 9.47
CA SER A 90 -0.59 0.20 9.80
C SER A 90 -0.99 -0.58 8.54
N LYS A 91 -1.65 0.07 7.58
CA LYS A 91 -1.98 -0.55 6.28
C LYS A 91 -0.71 -0.94 5.50
N ALA A 92 0.30 -0.08 5.48
CA ALA A 92 1.59 -0.41 4.85
C ALA A 92 2.28 -1.58 5.54
N LYS A 93 2.28 -1.64 6.88
CA LYS A 93 2.82 -2.79 7.64
C LYS A 93 2.09 -4.09 7.29
N VAL A 94 0.76 -4.07 7.15
CA VAL A 94 0.00 -5.24 6.65
C VAL A 94 0.43 -5.62 5.24
N ALA A 95 0.54 -4.64 4.34
CA ALA A 95 0.89 -4.87 2.94
C ALA A 95 2.28 -5.53 2.80
N THR A 96 3.26 -5.11 3.61
CA THR A 96 4.64 -5.59 3.52
C THR A 96 4.96 -6.73 4.50
N ALA A 97 4.00 -7.20 5.29
CA ALA A 97 4.23 -8.30 6.21
C ALA A 97 4.48 -9.62 5.43
N PRO A 98 5.33 -10.53 5.96
CA PRO A 98 5.68 -11.76 5.26
C PRO A 98 4.45 -12.56 4.80
N LYS A 99 4.48 -12.99 3.53
CA LYS A 99 3.45 -13.84 2.90
C LYS A 99 2.05 -13.21 2.82
N GLN A 100 1.90 -11.90 3.05
CA GLN A 100 0.61 -11.23 2.90
C GLN A 100 0.29 -10.91 1.44
N PHE A 101 1.26 -10.35 0.71
CA PHE A 101 1.12 -9.92 -0.68
C PHE A 101 2.41 -10.23 -1.43
N SER A 102 2.33 -11.09 -2.45
CA SER A 102 3.51 -11.60 -3.17
C SER A 102 4.18 -10.54 -4.04
N CYS A 103 3.47 -9.45 -4.37
CA CYS A 103 4.00 -8.35 -5.16
C CYS A 103 5.20 -7.65 -4.51
N PHE A 104 5.37 -7.76 -3.18
CA PHE A 104 6.50 -7.18 -2.44
C PHE A 104 7.69 -8.13 -2.26
N ASN A 105 7.65 -9.36 -2.77
CA ASN A 105 8.73 -10.34 -2.60
C ASN A 105 10.06 -9.87 -3.19
N ASN A 106 10.03 -9.02 -4.23
CA ASN A 106 11.21 -8.43 -4.87
C ASN A 106 11.57 -7.04 -4.30
N GLY A 107 11.01 -6.67 -3.15
CA GLY A 107 11.24 -5.39 -2.48
C GLY A 107 10.15 -4.35 -2.74
N VAL A 108 9.96 -3.48 -1.74
CA VAL A 108 8.93 -2.42 -1.75
C VAL A 108 9.16 -1.40 -2.86
N ASP A 109 10.40 -0.95 -3.04
CA ASP A 109 10.73 0.08 -4.03
C ASP A 109 10.53 -0.45 -5.47
N THR A 110 10.87 -1.72 -5.71
CA THR A 110 10.59 -2.41 -6.98
C THR A 110 9.09 -2.47 -7.28
N ALA A 111 8.28 -2.83 -6.28
CA ALA A 111 6.83 -2.90 -6.42
C ALA A 111 6.21 -1.52 -6.70
N ILE A 112 6.65 -0.48 -5.98
CA ILE A 112 6.21 0.91 -6.20
C ILE A 112 6.57 1.36 -7.62
N ALA A 113 7.80 1.11 -8.07
CA ALA A 113 8.25 1.49 -9.40
C ALA A 113 7.46 0.78 -10.51
N ALA A 114 7.09 -0.49 -10.30
CA ALA A 114 6.23 -1.22 -11.23
C ALA A 114 4.80 -0.67 -11.24
N ALA A 115 4.21 -0.44 -10.06
CA ALA A 115 2.85 0.06 -9.93
C ALA A 115 2.65 1.46 -10.50
N LYS A 116 3.64 2.36 -10.37
CA LYS A 116 3.60 3.72 -10.92
C LYS A 116 3.46 3.77 -12.45
N LYS A 117 3.85 2.70 -13.15
CA LYS A 117 3.70 2.59 -14.62
C LYS A 117 2.30 2.16 -15.03
N HIS A 118 1.47 1.69 -14.10
CA HIS A 118 0.14 1.18 -14.40
C HIS A 118 -0.86 2.35 -14.60
N PRO A 119 -1.78 2.27 -15.58
CA PRO A 119 -2.74 3.35 -15.86
C PRO A 119 -3.68 3.66 -14.67
N LYS A 120 -3.83 2.69 -13.75
CA LYS A 120 -4.63 2.83 -12.53
C LYS A 120 -3.90 3.44 -11.32
N TRP A 121 -2.65 3.86 -11.47
CA TRP A 121 -1.85 4.40 -10.36
C TRP A 121 -2.52 5.59 -9.66
N GLN A 122 -2.92 6.61 -10.40
CA GLN A 122 -3.55 7.81 -9.81
C GLN A 122 -4.87 7.49 -9.13
N GLU A 123 -5.63 6.55 -9.69
CA GLU A 123 -6.87 6.07 -9.11
C GLU A 123 -6.61 5.32 -7.79
N ALA A 124 -5.60 4.46 -7.74
CA ALA A 124 -5.20 3.78 -6.51
C ALA A 124 -4.79 4.78 -5.41
N VAL A 125 -4.00 5.80 -5.76
CA VAL A 125 -3.63 6.87 -4.81
C VAL A 125 -4.89 7.59 -4.28
N SER A 126 -5.86 7.88 -5.14
CA SER A 126 -7.14 8.47 -4.74
C SER A 126 -7.92 7.56 -3.78
N ILE A 127 -8.01 6.26 -4.08
CA ILE A 127 -8.68 5.27 -3.22
C ILE A 127 -8.05 5.22 -1.82
N VAL A 128 -6.72 5.32 -1.70
CA VAL A 128 -6.04 5.26 -0.39
C VAL A 128 -6.31 6.51 0.46
N LYS A 129 -6.47 7.68 -0.18
CA LYS A 129 -6.71 8.96 0.50
C LYS A 129 -8.16 9.15 0.94
N ASN A 130 -9.10 8.48 0.27
CA ASN A 130 -10.53 8.58 0.54
C ASN A 130 -11.00 7.64 1.66
N VAL A 131 -12.23 7.90 2.14
CA VAL A 131 -12.90 7.02 3.11
C VAL A 131 -13.09 5.64 2.47
N PRO A 132 -12.68 4.55 3.14
CA PRO A 132 -12.87 3.20 2.62
C PRO A 132 -14.36 2.88 2.43
N THR A 133 -14.66 2.18 1.34
CA THR A 133 -15.96 1.55 1.08
C THR A 133 -16.16 0.31 1.98
N ASN A 134 -17.20 -0.50 1.73
CA ASN A 134 -17.41 -1.78 2.42
C ASN A 134 -18.03 -2.87 1.51
N TYR A 135 -17.59 -2.98 0.25
CA TYR A 135 -18.06 -4.01 -0.68
C TYR A 135 -17.75 -5.44 -0.21
N THR A 136 -16.68 -5.61 0.56
CA THR A 136 -16.21 -6.90 1.08
C THR A 136 -16.90 -7.32 2.38
N ASN A 137 -17.78 -6.49 2.95
CA ASN A 137 -18.49 -6.75 4.20
C ASN A 137 -17.55 -7.09 5.38
N GLY A 138 -16.41 -6.39 5.47
CA GLY A 138 -15.44 -6.61 6.55
C GLY A 138 -14.47 -7.78 6.31
N ALA A 139 -14.29 -8.25 5.07
CA ALA A 139 -13.39 -9.35 4.78
C ALA A 139 -11.93 -9.03 5.18
N ARG A 140 -11.22 -10.05 5.67
CA ARG A 140 -9.77 -10.03 5.91
C ARG A 140 -9.03 -11.07 5.07
N PHE A 141 -9.75 -11.96 4.39
CA PHE A 141 -9.20 -13.07 3.64
C PHE A 141 -9.84 -13.12 2.27
N TYR A 142 -9.02 -13.39 1.27
CA TYR A 142 -9.45 -13.55 -0.11
C TYR A 142 -8.46 -14.44 -0.85
N TYR A 143 -8.86 -14.93 -2.01
CA TYR A 143 -7.95 -15.50 -2.99
C TYR A 143 -8.48 -15.27 -4.40
N ALA A 144 -7.60 -15.35 -5.40
CA ALA A 144 -7.99 -15.37 -6.81
C ALA A 144 -8.66 -16.70 -7.13
N ASN A 145 -9.98 -16.69 -7.28
CA ASN A 145 -10.81 -17.85 -7.56
C ASN A 145 -11.07 -18.02 -9.07
N LYS A 146 -10.81 -16.97 -9.86
CA LYS A 146 -11.02 -16.94 -11.31
C LYS A 146 -9.88 -16.21 -12.02
N GLY A 147 -9.89 -16.24 -13.35
CA GLY A 147 -8.93 -15.55 -14.20
C GLY A 147 -7.56 -16.24 -14.29
N ARG A 148 -6.61 -15.56 -14.92
CA ARG A 148 -5.25 -16.08 -15.18
C ARG A 148 -4.47 -16.42 -13.90
N ASN A 149 -4.79 -15.75 -12.80
CA ASN A 149 -4.14 -15.92 -11.50
C ASN A 149 -4.93 -16.82 -10.55
N ALA A 150 -5.94 -17.56 -11.05
CA ALA A 150 -6.74 -18.44 -10.22
C ALA A 150 -5.87 -19.51 -9.54
N ILE A 151 -6.10 -19.71 -8.25
CA ILE A 151 -5.45 -20.76 -7.47
C ILE A 151 -6.48 -21.76 -6.96
N ARG A 152 -6.01 -22.97 -6.63
CA ARG A 152 -6.84 -23.94 -5.90
C ARG A 152 -7.28 -23.33 -4.56
N PRO A 153 -8.52 -23.57 -4.12
CA PRO A 153 -9.01 -23.04 -2.85
C PRO A 153 -8.04 -23.37 -1.70
N PRO A 154 -7.55 -22.36 -0.97
CA PRO A 154 -6.66 -22.59 0.17
C PRO A 154 -7.34 -23.46 1.24
N LYS A 155 -6.55 -24.24 1.99
CA LYS A 155 -7.07 -25.19 3.00
C LYS A 155 -7.99 -24.54 4.04
N TRP A 156 -7.71 -23.28 4.41
CA TRP A 156 -8.50 -22.53 5.39
C TRP A 156 -9.94 -22.24 4.93
N THR A 157 -10.22 -22.26 3.62
CA THR A 157 -11.55 -21.92 3.08
C THR A 157 -12.65 -22.83 3.63
N LYS A 158 -12.40 -24.15 3.68
CA LYS A 158 -13.33 -25.14 4.22
C LYS A 158 -13.63 -24.90 5.69
N GLU A 159 -12.59 -24.61 6.47
CA GLU A 159 -12.73 -24.32 7.91
C GLU A 159 -13.52 -23.03 8.15
N PHE A 160 -13.31 -22.00 7.34
CA PHE A 160 -14.05 -20.74 7.49
C PHE A 160 -15.53 -20.94 7.18
N LEU A 161 -15.86 -21.66 6.11
CA LEU A 161 -17.25 -21.99 5.79
C LEU A 161 -17.92 -22.81 6.89
N ARG A 162 -17.22 -23.81 7.47
CA ARG A 162 -17.70 -24.59 8.62
C ARG A 162 -18.03 -23.70 9.83
N ARG A 163 -17.31 -22.59 10.00
CA ARG A 163 -17.51 -21.59 11.06
C ARG A 163 -18.55 -20.51 10.70
N GLY A 164 -19.29 -20.68 9.60
CA GLY A 164 -20.34 -19.77 9.18
C GLY A 164 -19.85 -18.57 8.38
N ALA A 165 -18.66 -18.63 7.77
CA ALA A 165 -18.21 -17.58 6.87
C ALA A 165 -19.17 -17.41 5.68
N LYS A 166 -19.39 -16.16 5.30
CA LYS A 166 -20.02 -15.76 4.06
C LYS A 166 -18.96 -15.36 3.04
N THR A 167 -19.34 -15.33 1.77
CA THR A 167 -18.43 -14.91 0.69
C THR A 167 -19.05 -13.87 -0.22
N VAL A 168 -18.21 -13.04 -0.81
CA VAL A 168 -18.56 -12.11 -1.88
C VAL A 168 -17.49 -12.17 -2.95
N GLN A 169 -17.91 -12.25 -4.21
CA GLN A 169 -17.02 -12.26 -5.36
C GLN A 169 -16.96 -10.84 -5.94
N ILE A 170 -15.75 -10.29 -6.08
CA ILE A 170 -15.51 -9.00 -6.74
C ILE A 170 -14.41 -9.22 -7.75
N GLY A 171 -14.74 -9.04 -9.04
CA GLY A 171 -13.84 -9.42 -10.12
C GLY A 171 -13.45 -10.89 -10.02
N ASN A 172 -12.15 -11.18 -10.08
CA ASN A 172 -11.58 -12.52 -9.94
C ASN A 172 -11.34 -12.99 -8.50
N HIS A 173 -11.54 -12.12 -7.49
CA HIS A 173 -11.30 -12.43 -6.09
C HIS A 173 -12.56 -12.88 -5.34
N LEU A 174 -12.43 -13.96 -4.54
CA LEU A 174 -13.46 -14.42 -3.61
C LEU A 174 -13.06 -14.04 -2.17
N PHE A 175 -13.83 -13.15 -1.55
CA PHE A 175 -13.58 -12.61 -0.21
C PHE A 175 -14.42 -13.36 0.83
N TYR A 176 -13.85 -13.61 2.02
CA TYR A 176 -14.49 -14.31 3.13
C TYR A 176 -14.69 -13.38 4.33
N TYR A 177 -15.89 -13.38 4.91
CA TYR A 177 -16.29 -12.51 6.01
C TYR A 177 -17.29 -13.19 6.97
N GLY A 178 -17.59 -12.55 8.11
CA GLY A 178 -18.70 -12.93 8.98
C GLY A 178 -18.52 -14.16 9.89
N PHE A 179 -17.32 -14.76 9.95
CA PHE A 179 -17.04 -15.90 10.83
C PHE A 179 -16.44 -15.46 12.17
N LYS A 180 -16.85 -16.12 13.26
CA LYS A 180 -16.39 -15.81 14.62
C LYS A 180 -15.08 -16.53 14.93
N GLY A 181 -14.09 -15.84 15.53
CA GLY A 181 -12.98 -16.42 16.32
C GLY A 181 -11.64 -16.71 15.63
N ILE A 182 -11.21 -15.88 14.68
CA ILE A 182 -9.81 -15.84 14.18
C ILE A 182 -9.43 -14.39 14.02
#